data_AF-X0TG91-F1
#
_entry.id   AF-X0TG91-F1
#
_cell.length_a   1.000
_cell.length_b   1.000
_cell.length_c   1.000
_cell.angle_alpha   90.00
_cell.angle_beta   90.00
_cell.angle_gamma   90.00
#
_symmetry.space_group_name_H-M   'P 1'
#
loop_
_entity.id
_entity.type
_entity.pdbx_description
1 polymer ?
#
loop_
_entity_poly.entity_id
_entity_poly.type
_entity_poly.pdbx_seq_one_letter_code
_entity_poly.pdbx_strand_id
1 'polypeptide(L)'
;VIYMKGPAGDAAEKGFEKATFALLKAISKTKAYSVLGGGHLSDAIGKSKINKNKFGCISLSGGALLSYIAGEKLPGLEALK
;
A
#
# COMPACT_ATOMS: atom_id res chain seq x y z
N VAL A 1 11.72 -5.01 4.42
CA VAL A 1 10.25 -4.86 4.25
C VAL A 1 10.02 -3.63 3.40
N ILE A 2 9.06 -3.66 2.47
CA ILE A 2 8.69 -2.50 1.64
C ILE A 2 7.36 -1.95 2.15
N TYR A 3 7.30 -0.65 2.39
CA TYR A 3 6.05 0.05 2.71
C TYR A 3 5.70 0.99 1.56
N MET A 4 4.47 0.94 1.07
CA MET A 4 3.95 1.90 0.11
C MET A 4 2.56 2.34 0.55
N LYS A 5 2.40 3.64 0.82
CA LYS A 5 1.11 4.25 1.15
C LYS A 5 0.77 5.27 0.09
N GLY A 6 -0.34 5.05 -0.62
CA GLY A 6 -0.82 5.93 -1.69
C GLY A 6 -0.14 5.69 -3.05
N PRO A 7 -0.80 6.08 -4.15
CA PRO A 7 -0.23 6.05 -5.49
C PRO A 7 0.82 7.16 -5.69
N ALA A 8 1.71 6.99 -6.68
CA ALA A 8 2.74 7.98 -7.01
C ALA A 8 2.25 9.14 -7.91
N GLY A 9 0.99 9.07 -8.33
CA GLY A 9 0.29 10.06 -9.15
C GLY A 9 -1.21 9.74 -9.12
N ASP A 10 -2.03 10.50 -9.84
CA ASP A 10 -3.46 10.19 -9.93
C ASP A 10 -3.67 8.91 -10.76
N ALA A 11 -3.80 7.77 -10.07
CA ALA A 11 -4.05 6.48 -10.70
C ALA A 11 -5.50 6.30 -11.16
N ALA A 12 -6.38 7.27 -10.89
CA ALA A 12 -7.72 7.32 -11.47
C ALA A 12 -7.70 7.96 -12.87
N GLU A 13 -6.80 8.90 -13.11
CA GLU A 13 -6.68 9.61 -14.38
C GLU A 13 -5.77 8.87 -15.38
N LYS A 14 -6.27 8.71 -16.62
CA LYS A 14 -5.55 8.02 -17.69
C LYS A 14 -4.35 8.86 -18.13
N GLY A 15 -3.17 8.26 -18.11
CA GLY A 15 -1.88 8.90 -18.38
C GLY A 15 -1.03 9.10 -17.13
N PHE A 16 -1.65 9.23 -15.96
CA PHE A 16 -0.98 9.49 -14.67
C PHE A 16 -0.80 8.23 -13.80
N GLU A 17 -1.35 7.08 -14.22
CA GLU A 17 -1.24 5.80 -13.52
C GLU A 17 0.12 5.10 -13.70
N LYS A 18 0.88 5.50 -14.73
CA LYS A 18 2.09 4.79 -15.19
C LYS A 18 3.14 4.60 -14.09
N ALA A 19 3.42 5.66 -13.33
CA ALA A 19 4.41 5.61 -12.25
C ALA A 19 3.97 4.65 -11.15
N THR A 20 2.70 4.73 -10.73
CA THR A 20 2.11 3.83 -9.73
C THR A 20 2.19 2.37 -10.18
N PHE A 21 1.84 2.07 -11.44
CA PHE A 21 1.86 0.71 -11.95
C PHE A 21 3.30 0.18 -12.10
N ALA A 22 4.25 1.03 -12.48
CA ALA A 22 5.66 0.67 -12.54
C ALA A 22 6.19 0.29 -11.15
N LEU A 23 5.84 1.06 -10.11
CA LEU A 23 6.21 0.76 -8.73
C LEU A 23 5.58 -0.57 -8.26
N LEU A 24 4.27 -0.76 -8.47
CA LEU A 24 3.59 -2.01 -8.11
C LEU A 24 4.22 -3.22 -8.82
N LYS A 25 4.56 -3.07 -10.10
CA LYS A 25 5.24 -4.12 -10.88
C LYS A 25 6.63 -4.41 -10.31
N ALA A 26 7.40 -3.39 -9.94
CA ALA A 26 8.71 -3.58 -9.31
C ALA A 26 8.58 -4.33 -7.99
N ILE A 27 7.67 -3.90 -7.11
CA ILE A 27 7.42 -4.53 -5.80
C ILE A 27 7.04 -6.00 -5.97
N SER A 28 6.12 -6.31 -6.90
CA SER A 28 5.62 -7.67 -7.15
C SER A 28 6.68 -8.68 -7.63
N LYS A 29 7.84 -8.19 -8.09
CA LYS A 29 8.98 -9.01 -8.54
C LYS A 29 10.02 -9.25 -7.44
N THR A 30 9.91 -8.56 -6.31
CA THR A 30 10.84 -8.73 -5.20
C THR A 30 10.47 -9.93 -4.34
N LYS A 31 11.42 -10.44 -3.55
CA LYS A 31 11.16 -11.41 -2.47
C LYS A 31 10.84 -10.73 -1.14
N ALA A 32 10.84 -9.40 -1.09
CA ALA A 32 10.64 -8.66 0.14
C ALA A 32 9.17 -8.73 0.56
N TYR A 33 8.91 -8.88 1.86
CA TYR A 33 7.57 -8.68 2.39
C TYR A 33 7.15 -7.22 2.18
N SER A 34 6.02 -7.01 1.50
CA SER A 34 5.51 -5.68 1.15
C SER A 34 4.19 -5.40 1.87
N VAL A 35 4.07 -4.23 2.49
CA VAL A 35 2.84 -3.71 3.07
C VAL A 35 2.37 -2.52 2.23
N LEU A 36 1.25 -2.70 1.54
CA LEU A 36 0.63 -1.68 0.70
C LEU A 36 -0.59 -1.12 1.41
N GLY A 37 -0.81 0.19 1.41
CA GLY A 37 -1.94 0.79 2.12
C GLY A 37 -2.54 2.05 1.50
N GLY A 38 -3.83 2.25 1.79
CA GLY A 38 -4.60 3.43 1.39
C GLY A 38 -5.58 3.17 0.24
N GLY A 39 -6.77 3.77 0.31
CA GLY A 39 -7.89 3.51 -0.62
C GLY A 39 -7.51 3.66 -2.10
N HIS A 40 -6.98 4.82 -2.48
CA HIS A 40 -6.54 5.06 -3.86
C HIS A 40 -5.45 4.09 -4.35
N LEU A 41 -4.59 3.60 -3.45
CA LEU A 41 -3.59 2.61 -3.80
C LEU A 41 -4.23 1.23 -3.97
N SER A 42 -5.19 0.85 -3.13
CA SER A 42 -5.98 -0.39 -3.29
C SER A 42 -6.72 -0.43 -4.63
N ASP A 43 -7.28 0.70 -5.06
CA ASP A 43 -7.93 0.82 -6.38
C ASP A 43 -6.91 0.67 -7.51
N ALA A 44 -5.73 1.32 -7.38
CA ALA A 44 -4.65 1.19 -8.35
C ALA A 44 -4.14 -0.25 -8.47
N ILE A 45 -4.04 -0.98 -7.35
CA ILE A 45 -3.70 -2.41 -7.33
C ILE A 45 -4.74 -3.20 -8.13
N GLY A 46 -6.04 -2.95 -7.92
CA GLY A 46 -7.12 -3.57 -8.68
C GLY A 46 -7.00 -3.33 -10.19
N LYS A 47 -6.69 -2.08 -10.59
CA LYS A 47 -6.52 -1.70 -12.01
C LYS A 47 -5.24 -2.25 -12.64
N SER A 48 -4.18 -2.46 -11.85
CA SER A 48 -2.87 -2.93 -12.35
C SER A 48 -2.86 -4.35 -12.91
N LYS A 49 -3.90 -5.16 -12.62
CA LYS A 49 -4.02 -6.59 -12.97
C LYS A 49 -2.87 -7.47 -12.43
N ILE A 50 -2.11 -6.99 -11.44
CA ILE A 50 -1.09 -7.78 -10.75
C ILE A 50 -1.79 -8.69 -9.74
N ASN A 51 -1.38 -9.96 -9.68
CA ASN A 51 -1.92 -10.90 -8.70
C ASN A 51 -1.60 -10.42 -7.27
N LYS A 52 -2.65 -10.23 -6.45
CA LYS A 52 -2.54 -9.73 -5.07
C LYS A 52 -1.66 -10.61 -4.17
N ASN A 53 -1.54 -11.91 -4.48
CA ASN A 53 -0.68 -12.84 -3.74
C ASN A 53 0.82 -12.57 -3.94
N LYS A 54 1.19 -11.62 -4.81
CA LYS A 54 2.56 -11.10 -4.93
C LYS A 54 2.90 -10.07 -3.88
N PHE A 55 1.93 -9.63 -3.07
CA PHE A 55 2.12 -8.66 -2.00
C PHE A 55 1.92 -9.34 -0.64
N GLY A 56 2.68 -8.91 0.37
CA GLY A 56 2.61 -9.48 1.72
C GLY A 56 1.32 -9.11 2.46
N CYS A 57 0.99 -7.82 2.51
CA CYS A 57 -0.21 -7.31 3.16
C CYS A 57 -0.78 -6.12 2.37
N ILE A 58 -2.10 -6.10 2.19
CA ILE A 58 -2.83 -4.95 1.66
C ILE A 58 -3.70 -4.41 2.79
N SER A 59 -3.30 -3.28 3.36
CA SER A 59 -3.91 -2.63 4.51
C SER A 59 -4.93 -1.57 4.09
N LEU A 60 -6.12 -1.63 4.70
CA LEU A 60 -7.15 -0.59 4.58
C LEU A 60 -6.94 0.55 5.60
N SER A 61 -5.97 0.40 6.50
CA SER A 61 -5.84 1.18 7.74
C SER A 61 -5.38 2.63 7.55
N GLY A 62 -5.11 3.07 6.31
CA GLY A 62 -4.84 4.47 5.97
C GLY A 62 -3.82 5.14 6.90
N GLY A 63 -4.29 6.09 7.71
CA GLY A 63 -3.47 6.83 8.68
C GLY A 63 -2.99 5.99 9.87
N ALA A 64 -3.78 5.01 10.33
CA ALA A 64 -3.38 4.14 11.43
C ALA A 64 -2.14 3.30 11.09
N LEU A 65 -1.96 2.92 9.81
CA LEU A 65 -0.73 2.28 9.34
C LEU A 65 0.48 3.20 9.50
N LEU A 66 0.34 4.50 9.19
CA LEU A 66 1.43 5.47 9.33
C LEU A 66 1.80 5.70 10.79
N SER A 67 0.81 5.94 11.66
CA SER A 67 1.02 6.08 13.11
C SER A 67 1.69 4.85 13.71
N TYR A 68 1.27 3.64 13.29
CA TYR A 68 1.91 2.39 13.70
C TYR A 68 3.39 2.32 13.28
N ILE A 69 3.71 2.65 12.03
CA ILE A 69 5.09 2.64 11.52
C ILE A 69 5.93 3.74 12.16
N ALA A 70 5.33 4.88 12.50
CA ALA A 70 5.98 5.98 13.22
C ALA A 70 6.27 5.66 14.69
N GLY A 71 5.80 4.51 15.20
CA GLY A 71 5.97 4.12 16.60
C GLY A 71 5.04 4.86 17.56
N GLU A 72 4.00 5.53 17.03
CA GLU A 72 3.00 6.19 17.85
C GLU A 72 2.16 5.15 18.60
N LYS A 73 1.71 5.53 19.81
CA LYS A 73 0.76 4.71 20.55
C LYS A 73 -0.60 4.79 19.88
N LEU A 74 -1.10 3.66 19.40
CA LEU A 74 -2.47 3.57 18.89
C LEU A 74 -3.43 3.32 20.05
N PRO A 75 -4.39 4.24 20.35
CA PRO A 75 -5.27 4.09 21.51
C PRO A 75 -6.03 2.76 21.54
N GLY A 76 -6.47 2.28 20.37
CA GLY A 76 -7.16 0.99 20.26
C GLY A 76 -6.27 -0.23 20.55
N LEU A 77 -4.96 -0.16 20.29
CA LEU A 77 -4.04 -1.23 20.67
C LEU A 77 -3.67 -1.16 22.16
N GLU A 78 -3.49 0.05 22.70
CA GLU A 78 -3.19 0.23 24.12
C GLU A 78 -4.34 -0.22 25.02
N ALA A 79 -5.59 -0.05 24.59
CA ALA A 79 -6.77 -0.52 25.32
C ALA A 79 -6.92 -2.06 25.33
N LEU A 80 -6.19 -2.78 24.46
CA LEU A 80 -6.25 -4.24 24.32
C LEU A 80 -5.01 -4.96 24.88
N LYS A 81 -4.04 -4.22 25.42
CA LYS A 81 -2.92 -4.78 26.18
C LYS A 81 -3.37 -5.21 27.57
#